data_AF-A0AAU3KHS6-F1
#
_entry.id   AF-A0AAU3KHS6-F1
#
_cell.length_a   1.000
_cell.length_b   1.000
_cell.length_c   1.000
_cell.angle_alpha   90.00
_cell.angle_beta   90.00
_cell.angle_gamma   90.00
#
_symmetry.space_group_name_H-M   'P 1'
#
loop_
_entity.id
_entity.type
_entity.pdbx_description
1 polymer ?
#
loop_
_entity_poly.entity_id
_entity_poly.type
_entity_poly.pdbx_seq_one_letter_code
_entity_poly.pdbx_strand_id
1 'polypeptide(L)'
;MPEGHRPGAERTAYDLHHYRKALTAAGFENVSAYSIGRDVYSPLATYLSKRLRDRDLRRVNPVLHATFSRPSLLAWGPWADYIIAVATKP
;
A
#
# COMPACT_ATOMS: atom_id res chain seq x y z
N MET A 1 6.17 23.80 -23.72
CA MET A 1 6.62 22.40 -23.62
C MET A 1 5.66 21.67 -22.68
N PRO A 2 4.69 20.88 -23.17
CA PRO A 2 3.82 20.12 -22.28
C PRO A 2 4.48 18.78 -21.94
N GLU A 3 4.72 18.55 -20.65
CA GLU A 3 5.30 17.31 -20.13
C GLU A 3 4.30 16.15 -20.22
N GLY A 4 4.81 15.00 -20.65
CA GLY A 4 4.03 13.81 -20.97
C GLY A 4 3.28 13.24 -19.76
N HIS A 5 1.97 13.15 -19.89
CA HIS A 5 1.08 12.33 -19.07
C HIS A 5 1.52 10.86 -19.16
N ARG A 6 2.11 10.32 -18.09
CA ARG A 6 2.43 8.89 -17.97
C ARG A 6 1.19 8.14 -17.46
N PRO A 7 0.56 7.27 -18.27
CA PRO A 7 -0.60 6.50 -17.84
C PRO A 7 -0.12 5.36 -16.93
N GLY A 8 -0.31 5.50 -15.62
CA GLY A 8 0.04 4.42 -14.68
C GLY A 8 -0.03 4.74 -13.20
N ALA A 9 -0.57 5.89 -12.78
CA ALA A 9 -0.53 6.33 -11.38
C ALA A 9 -1.90 6.74 -10.81
N GLU A 10 -3.00 6.14 -11.26
CA GLU A 10 -4.34 6.63 -10.90
C GLU A 10 -5.35 5.53 -10.52
N ARG A 11 -4.87 4.50 -9.80
CA ARG A 11 -5.73 3.50 -9.15
C ARG A 11 -5.17 3.07 -7.79
N THR A 12 -4.96 4.02 -6.87
CA THR A 12 -4.88 3.69 -5.44
C THR A 12 -6.30 3.52 -4.93
N ALA A 13 -6.70 2.27 -4.72
CA ALA A 13 -8.09 1.86 -4.52
C ALA A 13 -8.71 2.28 -3.16
N TYR A 14 -7.96 2.95 -2.29
CA TYR A 14 -8.50 3.64 -1.13
C TYR A 14 -8.19 5.12 -1.23
N ASP A 15 -9.22 5.85 -1.63
CA ASP A 15 -9.18 7.24 -2.02
C ASP A 15 -8.64 8.14 -0.90
N LEU A 16 -7.43 8.67 -1.06
CA LEU A 16 -6.81 9.66 -0.16
C LEU A 16 -7.76 10.82 0.13
N HIS A 17 -8.60 11.17 -0.85
CA HIS A 17 -9.62 12.20 -0.73
C HIS A 17 -10.71 11.81 0.28
N HIS A 18 -11.10 10.54 0.33
CA HIS A 18 -12.06 10.03 1.32
C HIS A 18 -11.51 10.12 2.74
N TYR A 19 -10.25 9.72 2.96
CA TYR A 19 -9.60 9.85 4.26
C TYR A 19 -9.47 11.31 4.70
N ARG A 20 -9.09 12.19 3.79
CA ARG A 20 -9.02 13.63 4.06
C ARG A 20 -10.39 14.18 4.48
N LYS A 21 -11.44 13.83 3.73
CA LYS A 21 -12.81 14.24 4.03
C LYS A 21 -13.30 13.72 5.39
N ALA A 22 -13.00 12.47 5.73
CA ALA A 22 -13.37 11.87 7.01
C ALA A 22 -12.70 12.57 8.19
N LEU A 23 -11.40 12.89 8.08
CA LEU A 23 -10.66 13.60 9.12
C LEU A 23 -11.14 15.03 9.30
N THR A 24 -11.42 15.75 8.20
CA THR A 24 -12.03 17.08 8.28
C THR A 24 -13.42 17.03 8.91
N ALA A 25 -14.26 16.06 8.54
CA ALA A 25 -15.59 15.87 9.13
C ALA A 25 -15.54 15.56 10.63
N ALA A 26 -14.46 14.95 11.11
CA ALA A 26 -14.22 14.68 12.52
C ALA A 26 -13.67 15.90 13.31
N GLY A 27 -13.53 17.07 12.68
CA GLY A 27 -13.09 18.31 13.33
C GLY A 27 -11.58 18.48 13.41
N PHE A 28 -10.81 17.71 12.64
CA PHE A 28 -9.38 17.93 12.51
C PHE A 28 -9.06 18.97 11.44
N GLU A 29 -8.04 19.78 11.71
CA GLU A 29 -7.50 20.81 10.82
C GLU A 29 -6.14 20.39 10.23
N ASN A 30 -5.66 21.12 9.21
CA ASN A 30 -4.35 20.89 8.57
C ASN A 30 -4.14 19.42 8.10
N VAL A 31 -5.19 18.81 7.56
CA VAL A 31 -5.15 17.39 7.15
C VAL A 31 -4.27 17.20 5.91
N SER A 32 -3.22 16.38 6.06
CA SER A 32 -2.37 15.89 4.98
C SER A 32 -2.44 14.37 4.93
N ALA A 33 -2.70 13.79 3.76
CA ALA A 33 -2.74 12.36 3.54
C ALA A 33 -1.92 12.01 2.30
N TYR A 34 -1.05 11.01 2.41
CA TYR A 34 -0.23 10.53 1.31
C TYR A 34 -0.04 9.02 1.37
N SER A 35 0.08 8.40 0.20
CA SER A 35 0.36 6.97 0.07
C SER A 35 1.87 6.71 0.17
N ILE A 36 2.22 5.70 0.96
CA ILE A 36 3.56 5.09 1.01
C ILE A 36 3.52 3.63 0.55
N GLY A 37 2.44 3.22 -0.13
CA GLY A 37 2.26 1.82 -0.54
C GLY A 37 3.44 1.29 -1.36
N ARG A 38 3.99 2.09 -2.27
CA ARG A 38 5.16 1.69 -3.08
C ARG A 38 6.40 1.39 -2.24
N ASP A 39 6.62 2.18 -1.19
CA ASP A 39 7.76 2.05 -0.28
C ASP A 39 7.56 0.91 0.73
N VAL A 40 6.32 0.46 0.94
CA VAL A 40 6.00 -0.65 1.85
C VAL A 40 5.96 -1.98 1.10
N TYR A 41 5.21 -2.09 0.01
CA TYR A 41 4.93 -3.38 -0.63
C TYR A 41 6.14 -3.95 -1.39
N SER A 42 7.02 -3.12 -1.94
CA SER A 42 8.21 -3.61 -2.65
C SER A 42 9.24 -4.27 -1.70
N PRO A 43 9.63 -3.62 -0.56
CA PRO A 43 10.45 -4.27 0.46
C PRO A 43 9.75 -5.49 1.08
N LEU A 44 8.44 -5.40 1.35
CA LEU A 44 7.67 -6.49 1.92
C LEU A 44 7.66 -7.72 1.02
N ALA A 45 7.44 -7.54 -0.29
CA ALA A 45 7.49 -8.62 -1.26
C ALA A 45 8.87 -9.29 -1.33
N THR A 46 9.93 -8.48 -1.25
CA THR A 46 11.30 -8.98 -1.21
C THR A 46 11.56 -9.80 0.04
N TYR A 47 11.11 -9.31 1.20
CA TYR A 47 11.28 -9.99 2.48
C TYR A 47 10.48 -11.29 2.56
N LEU A 48 9.19 -11.24 2.25
CA LEU A 48 8.30 -12.41 2.32
C LEU A 48 8.72 -13.49 1.33
N SER A 49 9.15 -13.13 0.11
CA SER A 49 9.63 -14.12 -0.86
C SER A 49 10.85 -14.91 -0.40
N LYS A 50 11.69 -14.33 0.47
CA LYS A 50 12.83 -15.02 1.09
C LYS A 50 12.36 -15.82 2.31
N ARG A 51 11.64 -15.17 3.22
CA ARG A 51 11.22 -15.76 4.51
C ARG A 51 10.30 -16.96 4.33
N LEU A 52 9.39 -16.93 3.35
CA LEU A 52 8.50 -18.06 3.08
C LEU A 52 9.27 -19.30 2.60
N ARG A 53 10.47 -19.17 2.03
CA ARG A 53 11.32 -20.30 1.64
C ARG A 53 12.06 -20.94 2.82
N ASP A 54 12.05 -20.31 4.01
CA ASP A 54 12.71 -20.85 5.19
C ASP A 54 12.08 -22.16 5.65
N ARG A 55 12.92 -23.03 6.21
CA ARG A 55 12.55 -24.39 6.61
C ARG A 55 11.41 -24.42 7.63
N ASP A 56 11.34 -23.40 8.48
CA ASP A 56 10.33 -23.28 9.52
C ASP A 56 8.95 -22.90 8.95
N LEU A 57 8.92 -22.24 7.80
CA LEU A 57 7.69 -21.76 7.16
C LEU A 57 7.22 -22.67 6.01
N ARG A 58 7.90 -23.79 5.76
CA ARG A 58 7.45 -24.82 4.81
C ARG A 58 6.14 -25.52 5.20
N ARG A 59 5.74 -25.44 6.48
CA ARG A 59 4.45 -25.97 6.97
C ARG A 59 3.30 -24.97 6.86
N VAL A 60 3.59 -23.73 6.47
CA VAL A 60 2.55 -22.72 6.24
C VAL A 60 1.73 -23.16 5.02
N ASN A 61 0.42 -22.93 5.07
CA ASN A 61 -0.51 -23.28 4.01
C ASN A 61 0.02 -22.81 2.63
N PRO A 62 0.11 -23.70 1.62
CA PRO A 62 0.63 -23.36 0.29
C PRO A 62 -0.11 -22.18 -0.37
N VAL A 63 -1.38 -21.94 -0.01
CA VAL A 63 -2.15 -20.77 -0.45
C VAL A 63 -1.51 -19.47 0.03
N LEU A 64 -1.12 -19.38 1.30
CA LEU A 64 -0.44 -18.20 1.83
C LEU A 64 0.90 -17.98 1.12
N HIS A 65 1.60 -19.07 0.81
CA HIS A 65 2.84 -19.04 0.03
C HIS A 65 2.63 -18.41 -1.35
N ALA A 66 1.56 -18.81 -2.04
CA ALA A 66 1.21 -18.28 -3.35
C ALA A 66 0.80 -16.80 -3.27
N THR A 67 -0.04 -16.42 -2.30
CA THR A 67 -0.51 -15.05 -2.10
C THR A 67 0.63 -14.07 -1.80
N PHE A 68 1.61 -14.50 -1.00
CA PHE A 68 2.74 -13.67 -0.57
C PHE A 68 4.03 -13.93 -1.37
N SER A 69 3.93 -14.65 -2.49
CA SER A 69 5.01 -14.72 -3.44
C SER A 69 5.25 -13.34 -4.07
N ARG A 70 6.50 -13.05 -4.45
CA ARG A 70 6.87 -11.79 -5.09
C ARG A 70 5.98 -11.41 -6.29
N PRO A 71 5.69 -12.30 -7.26
CA PRO A 71 4.82 -11.94 -8.38
C PRO A 71 3.39 -11.63 -7.95
N SER A 72 2.83 -12.39 -7.00
CA SER A 72 1.47 -12.15 -6.49
C SER A 72 1.39 -10.82 -5.75
N LEU A 73 2.32 -10.53 -4.84
CA LEU A 73 2.40 -9.25 -4.12
C LEU A 73 2.53 -8.05 -5.05
N LEU A 74 3.26 -8.18 -6.16
CA LEU A 74 3.34 -7.11 -7.16
C LEU A 74 2.04 -6.95 -7.96
N ALA A 75 1.25 -8.02 -8.12
CA ALA A 75 -0.02 -8.00 -8.84
C ALA A 75 -1.16 -7.40 -8.00
N TRP A 76 -1.29 -7.78 -6.73
CA TRP A 76 -2.36 -7.27 -5.84
C TRP A 76 -1.91 -6.09 -4.97
N GLY A 77 -0.61 -5.90 -4.74
CA GLY A 77 -0.06 -4.78 -3.97
C GLY A 77 -0.55 -3.40 -4.42
N PRO A 78 -0.73 -3.10 -5.73
CA PRO A 78 -1.33 -1.84 -6.18
C PRO A 78 -2.78 -1.62 -5.72
N TRP A 79 -3.50 -2.68 -5.36
CA TRP A 79 -4.88 -2.63 -4.90
C TRP A 79 -5.01 -2.45 -3.38
N ALA A 80 -3.91 -2.64 -2.65
CA ALA A 80 -3.84 -2.38 -1.23
C ALA A 80 -3.05 -1.08 -1.04
N ASP A 81 -3.67 -0.04 -0.50
CA ASP A 81 -2.95 1.21 -0.24
C ASP A 81 -2.47 1.27 1.21
N TYR A 82 -1.30 1.87 1.43
CA TYR A 82 -0.79 2.17 2.77
C TYR A 82 -0.67 3.68 2.90
N ILE A 83 -1.55 4.26 3.69
CA ILE A 83 -1.74 5.71 3.78
C ILE A 83 -1.22 6.19 5.14
N ILE A 84 -0.42 7.24 5.12
CA ILE A 84 -0.13 8.04 6.31
C ILE A 84 -1.01 9.29 6.24
N ALA A 85 -1.77 9.53 7.31
CA ALA A 85 -2.55 10.75 7.47
C ALA A 85 -2.11 11.49 8.74
N VAL A 86 -1.87 12.79 8.61
CA VAL A 86 -1.46 13.70 9.68
C VAL A 86 -2.49 14.82 9.74
N ALA A 87 -2.97 15.13 10.95
CA ALA A 87 -3.89 16.24 11.16
C ALA A 87 -3.71 16.82 12.57
N THR A 88 -4.18 18.05 12.76
CA THR A 88 -4.11 18.77 14.05
C THR A 88 -5.50 18.83 14.65
N LYS A 89 -5.60 18.58 15.97
CA LYS A 89 -6.83 18.83 16.71
C LYS A 89 -6.68 20.19 17.43
N PRO A 90 -7.62 21.13 17.24
CA PRO A 90 -7.60 22.40 17.94
C PRO A 90 -7.78 22.23 19.46
#